data_AF-A0A8E2DZR8-F1
#
_entry.id   AF-A0A8E2DZR8-F1
#
_cell.length_a   1.000
_cell.length_b   1.000
_cell.length_c   1.000
_cell.angle_alpha   90.00
_cell.angle_beta   90.00
_cell.angle_gamma   90.00
#
_symmetry.space_group_name_H-M   'P 1'
#
loop_
_entity.id
_entity.type
_entity.pdbx_description
1 polymer ?
#
loop_
_entity_poly.entity_id
_entity_poly.type
_entity_poly.pdbx_seq_one_letter_code
_entity_poly.pdbx_strand_id
1 'polypeptide(L)'
;MCHVFSSAPSFPLVASIRAGYQLLVSGETQEVGTHLAQESIQRNVKHFFKTLTSNSIWDEATDEGLLSIPLLEDWEQRPFQTHIVPLHTRPRHEQFLFFHLLLNNMNAYAMAFPVVPKGESRMRLVFHAHNTLQQCEALASVICDFAREMLDIEHGESESTLPSATRQVYAMQAALQT
;
A
#
# COMPACT_ATOMS: atom_id res chain seq x y z
N MET A 1 21.48 -20.98 11.58
CA MET A 1 20.35 -20.94 12.54
C MET A 1 20.20 -22.34 13.11
N CYS A 2 20.40 -22.54 14.42
CA CYS A 2 20.34 -23.88 15.02
C CYS A 2 18.89 -24.27 15.33
N HIS A 3 18.29 -25.12 14.50
CA HIS A 3 16.95 -25.65 14.74
C HIS A 3 16.84 -26.51 16.02
N VAL A 4 17.97 -26.98 16.55
CA VAL A 4 18.05 -27.92 17.70
C VAL A 4 17.92 -27.21 19.06
N PHE A 5 18.37 -25.96 19.19
CA PHE A 5 18.36 -25.22 20.46
C PHE A 5 17.24 -24.17 20.52
N SER A 6 16.08 -24.49 19.94
CA SER A 6 14.88 -23.64 19.98
C SER A 6 13.67 -24.47 20.39
N SER A 7 12.74 -23.86 21.11
CA SER A 7 11.50 -24.53 21.53
C SER A 7 10.59 -24.80 20.33
N ALA A 8 9.96 -25.97 20.32
CA ALA A 8 8.96 -26.29 19.31
C ALA A 8 7.77 -25.31 19.37
N PRO A 9 7.11 -25.02 18.22
CA PRO A 9 5.83 -24.32 18.20
C PRO A 9 4.81 -25.00 19.11
N SER A 10 3.96 -24.21 19.76
CA SER A 10 2.91 -24.76 20.63
C SER A 10 1.89 -25.57 19.84
N PHE A 11 1.27 -26.56 20.48
CA PHE A 11 0.24 -27.39 19.85
C PHE A 11 -0.91 -26.58 19.22
N PRO A 12 -1.47 -25.53 19.89
CA PRO A 12 -2.51 -24.70 19.29
C PRO A 12 -2.06 -24.00 18.00
N LEU A 13 -0.80 -23.56 17.91
CA LEU A 13 -0.26 -22.92 16.72
C LEU A 13 -0.20 -23.91 15.55
N VAL A 14 0.31 -25.12 15.77
CA VAL A 14 0.38 -26.17 14.73
C VAL A 14 -1.01 -26.61 14.29
N ALA A 15 -1.95 -26.78 15.23
CA ALA A 15 -3.34 -27.11 14.91
C ALA A 15 -4.01 -26.03 14.05
N SER A 16 -3.78 -24.74 14.37
CA SER A 16 -4.31 -23.61 13.61
C SER A 16 -3.70 -23.52 12.21
N ILE A 17 -2.39 -23.76 12.07
CA ILE A 17 -1.72 -23.84 10.77
C ILE A 17 -2.36 -24.95 9.92
N ARG A 18 -2.54 -26.15 10.48
CA ARG A 18 -3.15 -27.28 9.76
C ARG A 18 -4.57 -26.94 9.30
N ALA A 19 -5.39 -26.36 10.17
CA ALA A 19 -6.75 -25.96 9.84
C ALA A 19 -6.77 -24.91 8.71
N GLY A 20 -5.90 -23.89 8.79
CA GLY A 20 -5.75 -22.87 7.74
C GLY A 20 -5.34 -23.46 6.39
N TYR A 21 -4.37 -24.38 6.37
CA TYR A 21 -3.97 -25.08 5.14
C TYR A 21 -5.11 -25.92 4.56
N GLN A 22 -5.82 -26.67 5.40
CA GLN A 22 -6.96 -27.48 4.94
C GLN A 22 -8.05 -26.59 4.31
N LEU A 23 -8.32 -25.43 4.90
CA LEU A 23 -9.29 -24.46 4.36
C LEU A 23 -8.83 -23.83 3.04
N LEU A 24 -7.52 -23.64 2.83
CA LEU A 24 -6.97 -23.15 1.57
C LEU A 24 -6.97 -24.22 0.47
N VAL A 25 -6.76 -25.49 0.83
CA VAL A 25 -6.62 -26.62 -0.12
C VAL A 25 -7.97 -27.25 -0.50
N SER A 26 -8.89 -27.39 0.45
CA SER A 26 -10.10 -28.19 0.26
C SER A 26 -11.04 -27.61 -0.80
N GLY A 27 -10.95 -26.30 -1.08
CA GLY A 27 -11.86 -25.64 -2.00
C GLY A 27 -13.33 -25.70 -1.54
N GLU A 28 -13.67 -26.30 -0.39
CA GLU A 28 -15.04 -26.38 0.15
C GLU A 28 -15.65 -25.00 0.46
N THR A 29 -14.83 -23.97 0.41
CA THR A 29 -15.25 -22.57 0.44
C THR A 29 -15.54 -22.00 -0.95
N GLN A 30 -15.67 -22.84 -2.00
CA GLN A 30 -16.12 -22.48 -3.34
C GLN A 30 -17.51 -21.82 -3.32
N GLU A 31 -18.37 -22.19 -2.36
CA GLU A 31 -19.69 -21.57 -2.20
C GLU A 31 -19.70 -20.39 -1.21
N VAL A 32 -18.71 -20.22 -0.31
CA VAL A 32 -18.85 -19.25 0.82
C VAL A 32 -17.60 -18.42 1.22
N GLY A 33 -16.37 -18.60 0.70
CA GLY A 33 -15.29 -17.75 1.25
C GLY A 33 -13.92 -17.64 0.59
N THR A 34 -13.16 -18.71 0.32
CA THR A 34 -11.72 -18.59 0.05
C THR A 34 -11.41 -18.32 -1.42
N HIS A 35 -12.10 -18.99 -2.34
CA HIS A 35 -11.98 -18.67 -3.77
C HIS A 35 -12.52 -17.26 -4.03
N LEU A 36 -13.67 -16.93 -3.43
CA LEU A 36 -14.23 -15.57 -3.41
C LEU A 36 -13.27 -14.56 -2.80
N ALA A 37 -12.51 -14.92 -1.76
CA ALA A 37 -11.52 -14.05 -1.16
C ALA A 37 -10.32 -13.81 -2.10
N GLN A 38 -9.81 -14.85 -2.74
CA GLN A 38 -8.73 -14.73 -3.73
C GLN A 38 -9.19 -13.90 -4.94
N GLU A 39 -10.37 -14.20 -5.49
CA GLU A 39 -10.99 -13.42 -6.57
C GLU A 39 -11.26 -11.98 -6.17
N SER A 40 -11.71 -11.74 -4.93
CA SER A 40 -11.93 -10.39 -4.42
C SER A 40 -10.63 -9.62 -4.32
N ILE A 41 -9.54 -10.24 -3.86
CA ILE A 41 -8.22 -9.63 -3.87
C ILE A 41 -7.80 -9.28 -5.30
N GLN A 42 -7.97 -10.20 -6.24
CA GLN A 42 -7.67 -9.95 -7.66
C GLN A 42 -8.50 -8.79 -8.21
N ARG A 43 -9.80 -8.79 -7.95
CA ARG A 43 -10.74 -7.73 -8.35
C ARG A 43 -10.34 -6.39 -7.76
N ASN A 44 -9.99 -6.34 -6.48
CA ASN A 44 -9.60 -5.12 -5.76
C ASN A 44 -8.31 -4.53 -6.35
N VAL A 45 -7.27 -5.34 -6.56
CA VAL A 45 -6.01 -4.87 -7.15
C VAL A 45 -6.21 -4.38 -8.57
N LYS A 46 -6.93 -5.15 -9.41
CA LYS A 46 -7.23 -4.74 -10.79
C LYS A 46 -8.06 -3.46 -10.85
N HIS A 47 -9.04 -3.31 -9.95
CA HIS A 47 -9.86 -2.09 -9.85
C HIS A 47 -9.00 -0.90 -9.43
N PHE A 48 -8.18 -1.06 -8.40
CA PHE A 48 -7.23 -0.03 -7.96
C PHE A 48 -6.31 0.42 -9.11
N PHE A 49 -5.72 -0.52 -9.87
CA PHE A 49 -4.88 -0.18 -11.02
C PHE A 49 -5.65 0.63 -12.06
N LYS A 50 -6.85 0.19 -12.45
CA LYS A 50 -7.69 0.92 -13.41
C LYS A 50 -8.03 2.33 -12.92
N THR A 51 -8.45 2.46 -11.68
CA THR A 51 -8.83 3.76 -11.10
C THR A 51 -7.64 4.70 -11.04
N LEU A 52 -6.46 4.18 -10.67
CA LEU A 52 -5.25 4.97 -10.56
C LEU A 52 -4.77 5.46 -11.93
N THR A 53 -4.66 4.57 -12.93
CA THR A 53 -4.22 4.91 -14.29
C THR A 53 -5.25 5.70 -15.10
N SER A 54 -6.50 5.81 -14.62
CA SER A 54 -7.50 6.69 -15.26
C SER A 54 -7.36 8.17 -14.88
N ASN A 55 -6.51 8.49 -13.90
CA ASN A 55 -6.35 9.85 -13.39
C ASN A 55 -5.12 10.51 -14.04
N SER A 56 -5.31 11.65 -14.70
CA SER A 56 -4.22 12.36 -15.41
C SER A 56 -3.07 12.80 -14.48
N ILE A 57 -3.37 13.06 -13.20
CA ILE A 57 -2.34 13.42 -12.20
C ILE A 57 -1.38 12.25 -11.96
N TRP A 58 -1.87 11.01 -12.07
CA TRP A 58 -1.00 9.84 -11.92
C TRP A 58 0.04 9.77 -13.04
N ASP A 59 -0.37 10.04 -14.28
CA ASP A 59 0.52 10.03 -15.43
C ASP A 59 1.59 11.12 -15.29
N GLU A 60 1.19 12.34 -14.96
CA GLU A 60 2.11 13.46 -14.71
C GLU A 60 3.10 13.18 -13.57
N ALA A 61 2.61 12.68 -12.43
CA ALA A 61 3.46 12.32 -11.30
C ALA A 61 4.43 11.17 -11.61
N THR A 62 4.05 10.27 -12.53
CA THR A 62 4.93 9.20 -13.00
C THR A 62 5.99 9.72 -13.95
N ASP A 63 5.61 10.60 -14.89
CA ASP A 63 6.52 11.23 -15.85
C ASP A 63 7.57 12.11 -15.16
N GLU A 64 7.20 12.84 -14.11
CA GLU A 64 8.14 13.61 -13.28
C GLU A 64 8.94 12.73 -12.28
N GLY A 65 8.67 11.42 -12.23
CA GLY A 65 9.36 10.49 -11.34
C GLY A 65 9.07 10.73 -9.85
N LEU A 66 7.94 11.35 -9.52
CA LEU A 66 7.50 11.55 -8.14
C LEU A 66 7.00 10.24 -7.53
N LEU A 67 6.15 9.51 -8.27
CA LEU A 67 5.56 8.24 -7.88
C LEU A 67 5.79 7.18 -8.96
N SER A 68 5.94 5.93 -8.56
CA SER A 68 5.86 4.81 -9.52
C SER A 68 5.38 3.53 -8.86
N ILE A 69 4.65 2.71 -9.62
CA ILE A 69 4.29 1.35 -9.21
C ILE A 69 4.79 0.41 -10.32
N PRO A 70 5.90 -0.33 -10.10
CA PRO A 70 6.44 -1.26 -11.11
C PRO A 70 5.44 -2.34 -11.55
N LEU A 71 4.45 -2.63 -10.71
CA LEU A 71 3.43 -3.62 -11.04
C LEU A 71 2.41 -3.14 -12.06
N LEU A 72 2.33 -1.84 -12.39
CA LEU A 72 1.44 -1.33 -13.43
C LEU A 72 1.94 -1.67 -14.83
N GLU A 73 3.20 -2.00 -15.02
CA GLU A 73 3.71 -2.45 -16.32
C GLU A 73 3.08 -3.79 -16.71
N ASP A 74 2.47 -3.87 -17.90
CA ASP A 74 1.86 -5.09 -18.46
C ASP A 74 0.88 -5.82 -17.54
N TRP A 75 0.26 -5.12 -16.59
CA TRP A 75 -0.56 -5.76 -15.56
C TRP A 75 -1.76 -6.50 -16.16
N GLU A 76 -2.34 -5.99 -17.24
CA GLU A 76 -3.49 -6.60 -17.92
C GLU A 76 -3.17 -7.97 -18.55
N GLN A 77 -1.92 -8.18 -18.95
CA GLN A 77 -1.48 -9.42 -19.58
C GLN A 77 -1.19 -10.54 -18.56
N ARG A 78 -1.04 -10.18 -17.27
CA ARG A 78 -0.71 -11.13 -16.22
C ARG A 78 -1.95 -11.94 -15.80
N PRO A 79 -1.84 -13.28 -15.68
CA PRO A 79 -2.97 -14.11 -15.26
C PRO A 79 -3.42 -13.79 -13.83
N PHE A 80 -2.48 -13.42 -12.96
CA PHE A 80 -2.73 -13.07 -11.56
C PHE A 80 -1.91 -11.85 -11.14
N GLN A 81 -2.49 -11.02 -10.28
CA GLN A 81 -1.82 -9.90 -9.63
C GLN A 81 -1.35 -10.30 -8.23
N THR A 82 -0.22 -9.76 -7.81
CA THR A 82 0.18 -9.82 -6.40
C THR A 82 -0.74 -8.90 -5.57
N HIS A 83 -1.07 -9.35 -4.37
CA HIS A 83 -1.87 -8.60 -3.39
C HIS A 83 -1.05 -7.58 -2.61
N ILE A 84 0.28 -7.62 -2.75
CA ILE A 84 1.21 -6.65 -2.20
C ILE A 84 1.67 -5.76 -3.34
N VAL A 85 1.27 -4.49 -3.32
CA VAL A 85 1.60 -3.49 -4.33
C VAL A 85 2.64 -2.51 -3.76
N PRO A 86 3.88 -2.51 -4.26
CA PRO A 86 4.89 -1.54 -3.86
C PRO A 86 4.64 -0.22 -4.60
N LEU A 87 4.46 0.85 -3.84
CA LEU A 87 4.41 2.22 -4.35
C LEU A 87 5.72 2.91 -4.00
N HIS A 88 6.49 3.22 -5.02
CA HIS A 88 7.73 3.97 -4.91
C HIS A 88 7.41 5.46 -4.89
N THR A 89 8.18 6.18 -4.08
CA THR A 89 8.21 7.64 -4.07
C THR A 89 9.62 8.09 -4.36
N ARG A 90 9.79 9.34 -4.77
CA ARG A 90 11.11 10.00 -4.72
C ARG A 90 11.69 9.90 -3.30
N PRO A 91 13.02 9.81 -3.13
CA PRO A 91 13.62 9.71 -1.81
C PRO A 91 13.17 10.84 -0.87
N ARG A 92 12.89 10.50 0.39
CA ARG A 92 12.42 11.39 1.48
C ARG A 92 10.93 11.72 1.44
N HIS A 93 10.22 11.40 0.35
CA HIS A 93 8.77 11.66 0.24
C HIS A 93 7.91 10.53 0.82
N GLU A 94 8.51 9.38 1.15
CA GLU A 94 7.78 8.22 1.70
C GLU A 94 7.08 8.53 3.03
N GLN A 95 7.67 9.41 3.84
CA GLN A 95 7.09 9.86 5.10
C GLN A 95 5.93 10.84 4.89
N PHE A 96 6.00 11.69 3.86
CA PHE A 96 4.93 12.63 3.55
C PHE A 96 3.69 11.88 3.04
N LEU A 97 3.91 10.91 2.15
CA LEU A 97 2.84 10.03 1.69
C LEU A 97 2.26 9.21 2.85
N PHE A 98 3.10 8.72 3.77
CA PHE A 98 2.64 8.05 4.98
C PHE A 98 1.67 8.93 5.80
N PHE A 99 2.01 10.21 6.02
CA PHE A 99 1.15 11.14 6.75
C PHE A 99 -0.16 11.43 6.01
N HIS A 100 -0.14 11.57 4.68
CA HIS A 100 -1.36 11.71 3.88
C HIS A 100 -2.30 10.53 4.07
N LEU A 101 -1.77 9.31 3.98
CA LEU A 101 -2.56 8.09 4.15
C LEU A 101 -3.08 7.97 5.59
N LEU A 102 -2.22 8.24 6.58
CA LEU A 102 -2.57 8.15 8.00
C LEU A 102 -3.72 9.11 8.37
N LEU A 103 -3.65 10.37 7.93
CA LEU A 103 -4.69 11.37 8.20
C LEU A 103 -6.01 11.08 7.48
N ASN A 104 -5.97 10.31 6.40
CA ASN A 104 -7.16 9.76 5.72
C ASN A 104 -7.64 8.42 6.32
N ASN A 105 -7.19 8.07 7.53
CA ASN A 105 -7.51 6.81 8.23
C ASN A 105 -7.13 5.55 7.44
N MET A 106 -6.10 5.65 6.60
CA MET A 106 -5.54 4.51 5.86
C MET A 106 -4.23 4.07 6.51
N ASN A 107 -4.14 2.79 6.82
CA ASN A 107 -2.92 2.22 7.38
C ASN A 107 -2.05 1.64 6.26
N ALA A 108 -0.99 2.37 5.89
CA ALA A 108 0.02 1.92 4.95
C ALA A 108 1.40 2.07 5.60
N TYR A 109 2.30 1.12 5.35
CA TYR A 109 3.61 1.10 5.99
C TYR A 109 4.70 1.54 5.02
N ALA A 110 5.41 2.61 5.39
CA ALA A 110 6.65 3.00 4.72
C ALA A 110 7.75 1.99 5.08
N MET A 111 8.18 1.23 4.10
CA MET A 111 9.29 0.29 4.23
C MET A 111 10.58 1.03 3.87
N ALA A 112 11.46 1.20 4.85
CA ALA A 112 12.75 1.86 4.70
C ALA A 112 13.90 0.96 5.16
N PHE A 113 15.14 1.43 4.98
CA PHE A 113 16.33 0.76 5.51
C PHE A 113 16.17 0.49 7.03
N PRO A 114 16.50 -0.71 7.53
CA PRO A 114 17.27 -1.79 6.90
C PRO A 114 16.44 -2.86 6.18
N VAL A 115 15.11 -2.73 6.11
CA VAL A 115 14.24 -3.76 5.51
C VAL A 115 14.35 -3.78 3.99
N VAL A 116 14.61 -2.61 3.40
CA VAL A 116 14.92 -2.44 1.99
C VAL A 116 16.28 -1.72 1.85
N PRO A 117 17.01 -1.87 0.72
CA PRO A 117 18.26 -1.14 0.51
C PRO A 117 18.07 0.38 0.65
N LYS A 118 19.16 1.08 1.02
CA LYS A 118 19.13 2.55 1.12
C LYS A 118 18.77 3.16 -0.23
N GLY A 119 17.83 4.10 -0.24
CA GLY A 119 17.36 4.74 -1.47
C GLY A 119 16.23 3.98 -2.18
N GLU A 120 15.91 2.76 -1.75
CA GLU A 120 14.79 1.96 -2.28
C GLU A 120 13.59 1.93 -1.32
N SER A 121 13.40 3.02 -0.56
CA SER A 121 12.22 3.18 0.31
C SER A 121 10.93 3.07 -0.51
N ARG A 122 9.93 2.40 0.04
CA ARG A 122 8.66 2.17 -0.65
C ARG A 122 7.49 2.02 0.30
N MET A 123 6.32 2.47 -0.12
CA MET A 123 5.07 2.22 0.58
C MET A 123 4.56 0.82 0.23
N ARG A 124 4.34 -0.03 1.25
CA ARG A 124 3.78 -1.37 1.05
C ARG A 124 2.26 -1.33 1.18
N LEU A 125 1.57 -1.34 0.04
CA LEU A 125 0.11 -1.48 0.01
C LEU A 125 -0.26 -2.96 0.01
N VAL A 126 -1.14 -3.38 0.92
CA VAL A 126 -1.59 -4.78 1.02
C VAL A 126 -3.10 -4.83 0.86
N PHE A 127 -3.55 -5.49 -0.20
CA PHE A 127 -4.96 -5.66 -0.50
C PHE A 127 -5.48 -6.95 0.14
N HIS A 128 -6.60 -6.83 0.84
CA HIS A 128 -7.29 -7.93 1.49
C HIS A 128 -8.65 -8.17 0.83
N ALA A 129 -9.15 -9.40 0.98
CA ALA A 129 -10.45 -9.80 0.44
C ALA A 129 -11.62 -8.95 0.96
N HIS A 130 -11.50 -8.46 2.20
CA HIS A 130 -12.52 -7.65 2.85
C HIS A 130 -12.47 -6.17 2.45
N ASN A 131 -11.47 -5.73 1.67
CA ASN A 131 -11.48 -4.35 1.17
C ASN A 131 -12.60 -4.17 0.14
N THR A 132 -13.31 -3.04 0.24
CA THR A 132 -14.34 -2.68 -0.73
C THR A 132 -13.73 -1.94 -1.92
N LEU A 133 -14.45 -1.90 -3.06
CA LEU A 133 -14.02 -1.12 -4.21
C LEU A 133 -13.93 0.38 -3.88
N GLN A 134 -14.87 0.88 -3.07
CA GLN A 134 -14.88 2.26 -2.59
C GLN A 134 -13.63 2.59 -1.77
N GLN A 135 -13.15 1.66 -0.94
CA GLN A 135 -11.89 1.84 -0.22
C GLN A 135 -10.69 1.86 -1.17
N CYS A 136 -10.71 1.05 -2.24
CA CYS A 136 -9.67 1.06 -3.27
C CYS A 136 -9.68 2.37 -4.07
N GLU A 137 -10.86 2.90 -4.40
CA GLU A 137 -11.05 4.19 -5.06
C GLU A 137 -10.59 5.35 -4.18
N ALA A 138 -10.96 5.33 -2.90
CA ALA A 138 -10.51 6.32 -1.92
C ALA A 138 -8.97 6.30 -1.79
N LEU A 139 -8.36 5.12 -1.75
CA LEU A 139 -6.89 4.99 -1.74
C LEU A 139 -6.26 5.62 -2.99
N ALA A 140 -6.80 5.32 -4.18
CA ALA A 140 -6.32 5.91 -5.42
C ALA A 140 -6.47 7.44 -5.42
N SER A 141 -7.61 7.97 -4.96
CA SER A 141 -7.84 9.41 -4.82
C SER A 141 -6.81 10.04 -3.89
N VAL A 142 -6.60 9.51 -2.69
CA VAL A 142 -5.66 10.07 -1.72
C VAL A 142 -4.22 10.07 -2.24
N ILE A 143 -3.83 9.03 -2.99
CA ILE A 143 -2.51 8.98 -3.65
C ILE A 143 -2.40 10.09 -4.71
N CYS A 144 -3.42 10.26 -5.55
CA CYS A 144 -3.42 11.31 -6.57
C CYS A 144 -3.52 12.73 -5.97
N ASP A 145 -4.23 12.91 -4.87
CA ASP A 145 -4.34 14.19 -4.17
C ASP A 145 -2.99 14.58 -3.53
N PHE A 146 -2.29 13.60 -2.93
CA PHE A 146 -0.90 13.79 -2.51
C PHE A 146 0.01 14.13 -3.68
N ALA A 147 -0.11 13.41 -4.80
CA ALA A 147 0.70 13.65 -5.98
C ALA A 147 0.50 15.07 -6.53
N ARG A 148 -0.75 15.51 -6.63
CA ARG A 148 -1.10 16.89 -7.02
C ARG A 148 -0.47 17.90 -6.08
N GLU A 149 -0.66 17.75 -4.76
CA GLU A 149 -0.09 18.69 -3.79
C GLU A 149 1.44 18.76 -3.89
N MET A 150 2.11 17.63 -4.13
CA MET A 150 3.56 17.63 -4.33
C MET A 150 3.99 18.31 -5.63
N LEU A 151 3.26 18.10 -6.74
CA LEU A 151 3.52 18.77 -8.01
C LEU A 151 3.33 20.29 -7.87
N ASP A 152 2.23 20.74 -7.26
CA ASP A 152 1.95 22.17 -7.01
C ASP A 152 3.07 22.83 -6.19
N ILE A 153 3.64 22.11 -5.21
CA ILE A 153 4.80 22.58 -4.42
C ILE A 153 6.06 22.66 -5.27
N GLU A 154 6.33 21.67 -6.11
CA GLU A 154 7.54 21.62 -6.95
C GLU A 154 7.50 22.65 -8.10
N HIS A 155 6.32 22.93 -8.65
CA HIS A 155 6.10 23.97 -9.66
C HIS A 155 6.07 25.39 -9.07
N GLY A 156 6.09 25.51 -7.73
CA GLY A 156 6.08 26.80 -7.03
C GLY A 156 4.71 27.48 -7.02
N GLU A 157 3.64 26.73 -7.30
CA GLU A 157 2.25 27.18 -7.26
C GLU A 157 1.70 27.19 -5.83
N SER A 158 2.35 26.46 -4.91
CA SER A 158 2.04 26.45 -3.48
C SER A 158 2.91 27.45 -2.70
N GLU A 159 2.29 28.15 -1.75
CA GLU A 159 3.00 29.01 -0.79
C GLU A 159 3.81 28.20 0.26
N SER A 160 3.59 26.88 0.33
CA SER A 160 4.21 25.99 1.30
C SER A 160 5.30 25.12 0.68
N THR A 161 6.37 24.84 1.44
CA THR A 161 7.43 23.89 1.05
C THR A 161 7.14 22.45 1.49
N LEU A 162 6.12 22.25 2.32
CA LEU A 162 5.73 20.95 2.85
C LEU A 162 4.25 20.66 2.55
N PRO A 163 3.90 19.39 2.28
CA PRO A 163 2.51 18.96 2.16
C PRO A 163 1.70 19.25 3.42
N SER A 164 0.41 19.50 3.22
CA SER A 164 -0.60 19.81 4.24
C SER A 164 -0.59 18.79 5.37
N ALA A 165 -0.60 17.50 5.04
CA ALA A 165 -0.54 16.40 6.00
C ALA A 165 0.71 16.46 6.89
N THR A 166 1.88 16.69 6.28
CA THR A 166 3.16 16.79 6.99
C THR A 166 3.15 17.97 7.95
N ARG A 167 2.65 19.13 7.51
CA ARG A 167 2.51 20.32 8.37
C ARG A 167 1.62 20.05 9.56
N GLN A 168 0.49 19.38 9.35
CA GLN A 168 -0.45 19.05 10.43
C GLN A 168 0.19 18.10 11.45
N VAL A 169 0.88 17.05 11.00
CA VAL A 169 1.55 16.10 11.90
C VAL A 169 2.65 16.79 12.70
N TYR A 170 3.47 17.62 12.08
CA TYR A 170 4.52 18.36 12.79
C TYR A 170 3.95 19.37 13.80
N ALA A 171 2.84 20.05 13.47
CA ALA A 171 2.14 20.92 14.41
C ALA A 171 1.60 20.14 15.62
N MET A 172 1.04 18.95 15.41
CA MET A 172 0.58 18.07 16.50
C MET A 172 1.75 17.59 17.37
N GLN A 173 2.88 17.20 16.77
CA GLN A 173 4.08 16.81 17.52
C GLN A 173 4.63 17.94 18.36
N ALA A 174 4.66 19.17 17.83
CA ALA A 174 5.09 20.35 18.59
C ALA A 174 4.15 20.65 19.77
N ALA A 175 2.84 20.52 19.58
CA ALA A 175 1.85 20.73 20.65
C ALA A 175 1.89 19.69 21.78
N LEU A 176 2.44 18.49 21.52
CA LEU A 176 2.62 17.45 22.54
C LEU A 176 3.91 17.62 23.35
N GLN A 177 4.81 18.51 22.92
CA GLN A 177 6.07 18.80 23.60
C GLN A 177 5.99 20.01 24.54
N THR A 178 4.84 20.69 24.58
CA THR A 178 4.50 21.79 25.52
C THR A 178 3.64 21.29 26.66
#